data_AF-A0A2M9Y7K0-F1
#
_entry.id   AF-A0A2M9Y7K0-F1
#
_cell.length_a   1.000
_cell.length_b   1.000
_cell.length_c   1.000
_cell.angle_alpha   90.00
_cell.angle_beta   90.00
_cell.angle_gamma   90.00
#
_symmetry.space_group_name_H-M   'P 1'
#
loop_
_entity.id
_entity.type
_entity.pdbx_description
1 polymer ?
#
loop_
_entity_poly.entity_id
_entity_poly.type
_entity_poly.pdbx_seq_one_letter_code
_entity_poly.pdbx_strand_id
1 'polypeptide(L)'
;MKKNHIENLIENYNRLKGIGLSSHYVEHEWNGYEFEDIQNLYNEVTRIFDLAISNNILSGVTLSINFFNEMNNQLGIATNNLHTFIAEEASKVAKDQAFPQIMSALDRILQALRSYNIASLSLGGQVLQNEVEKLYTLSSEAQEALEGVLELTNLSKKVLLEVNSTKISEAFAKRKVSIVKQKLLWLALVLTSVGASFLISYLIVLPFFDRFNNSSILSSSLEKKAIETIKLDQTGVEKSDPFAGAYMGIVLRISLLAPFIYLLVLGINQYNKEREYEEQYAHREAISSSIPGYHGLIEDDEIKDQLAKDASTIIFAVPQLSKEDGVNKKALQLFEKLIPIIDKRVK
;
A
#
# COMPACT_ATOMS: atom_id res chain seq x y z
N MET A 1 -37.96 -40.87 11.55
CA MET A 1 -37.48 -42.02 12.34
C MET A 1 -36.74 -41.59 13.60
N LYS A 2 -35.67 -40.77 13.52
CA LYS A 2 -34.93 -40.27 14.72
C LYS A 2 -35.81 -39.54 15.74
N LYS A 3 -36.79 -38.74 15.27
CA LYS A 3 -37.74 -38.03 16.14
C LYS A 3 -38.49 -38.95 17.10
N ASN A 4 -39.05 -40.06 16.61
CA ASN A 4 -39.78 -41.03 17.44
C ASN A 4 -38.87 -41.68 18.51
N HIS A 5 -37.60 -41.94 18.19
CA HIS A 5 -36.65 -42.47 19.18
C HIS A 5 -36.32 -41.46 20.28
N ILE A 6 -36.25 -40.17 19.94
CA ILE A 6 -36.05 -39.08 20.91
C ILE A 6 -37.28 -38.94 21.80
N GLU A 7 -38.48 -38.96 21.23
CA GLU A 7 -39.74 -38.87 21.98
C GLU A 7 -39.88 -40.04 22.96
N ASN A 8 -39.64 -41.28 22.50
CA ASN A 8 -39.65 -42.47 23.36
C ASN A 8 -38.59 -42.39 24.47
N LEU A 9 -37.41 -41.86 24.17
CA LEU A 9 -36.35 -41.67 25.16
C LEU A 9 -36.76 -40.68 26.24
N ILE A 10 -37.35 -39.55 25.84
CA ILE A 10 -37.86 -38.53 26.75
C ILE A 10 -38.99 -39.11 27.61
N GLU A 11 -39.88 -39.91 27.04
CA GLU A 11 -40.96 -40.57 27.81
C GLU A 11 -40.40 -41.52 28.87
N ASN A 12 -39.47 -42.40 28.50
CA ASN A 12 -38.83 -43.33 29.45
C ASN A 12 -38.01 -42.61 30.52
N TYR A 13 -37.35 -41.51 30.14
CA TYR A 13 -36.67 -40.64 31.09
C TYR A 13 -37.66 -40.01 32.08
N ASN A 14 -38.79 -39.48 31.60
CA ASN A 14 -39.81 -38.87 32.46
C ASN A 14 -40.43 -39.90 33.43
N ARG A 15 -40.56 -41.16 33.01
CA ARG A 15 -40.97 -42.26 33.90
C ARG A 15 -39.95 -42.49 35.01
N LEU A 16 -38.66 -42.59 34.67
CA LEU A 16 -37.58 -42.72 35.65
C LEU A 16 -37.57 -41.53 36.61
N LYS A 17 -37.69 -40.30 36.09
CA LYS A 17 -37.72 -39.05 36.86
C LYS A 17 -38.93 -38.99 37.81
N GLY A 18 -40.07 -39.50 37.36
CA GLY A 18 -41.32 -39.53 38.12
C GLY A 18 -41.26 -40.37 39.40
N ILE A 19 -40.28 -41.27 39.54
CA ILE A 19 -40.07 -42.05 40.76
C ILE A 19 -39.70 -41.15 41.97
N GLY A 20 -39.00 -40.04 41.74
CA GLY A 20 -38.69 -39.09 42.82
C GLY A 20 -37.84 -39.70 43.94
N LEU A 21 -36.69 -40.29 43.58
CA LEU A 21 -35.86 -41.07 44.50
C LEU A 21 -35.36 -40.31 45.75
N SER A 22 -35.28 -38.99 45.65
CA SER A 22 -34.86 -38.10 46.75
C SER A 22 -35.81 -38.08 47.95
N SER A 23 -37.04 -38.58 47.81
CA SER A 23 -38.04 -38.62 48.87
C SER A 23 -38.13 -39.96 49.62
N HIS A 24 -37.36 -40.96 49.20
CA HIS A 24 -37.44 -42.31 49.74
C HIS A 24 -36.21 -42.62 50.60
N TYR A 25 -36.37 -43.54 51.55
CA TYR A 25 -35.28 -44.19 52.27
C TYR A 25 -35.58 -45.67 52.33
N VAL A 26 -34.60 -46.50 51.95
CA VAL A 26 -34.76 -47.96 51.91
C VAL A 26 -33.55 -48.58 52.57
N GLU A 27 -33.78 -49.30 53.67
CA GLU A 27 -32.74 -50.12 54.29
C GLU A 27 -32.43 -51.35 53.42
N HIS A 28 -31.14 -51.57 53.16
CA HIS A 28 -30.61 -52.73 52.46
C HIS A 28 -29.20 -53.04 53.00
N GLU A 29 -28.68 -54.25 52.76
CA GLU A 29 -27.35 -54.68 53.28
C GLU A 29 -26.48 -55.27 52.16
N TRP A 30 -26.46 -54.61 51.01
CA TRP A 30 -25.72 -55.10 49.85
C TRP A 30 -24.30 -54.52 49.81
N ASN A 31 -23.29 -55.35 50.09
CA ASN A 31 -21.85 -55.07 49.91
C ASN A 31 -21.34 -53.73 50.51
N GLY A 32 -21.99 -53.21 51.55
CA GLY A 32 -21.60 -51.97 52.21
C GLY A 32 -21.85 -50.70 51.38
N TYR A 33 -22.63 -50.80 50.30
CA TYR A 33 -23.18 -49.62 49.63
C TYR A 33 -24.39 -49.10 50.41
N GLU A 34 -24.61 -47.79 50.35
CA GLU A 34 -25.75 -47.14 50.96
C GLU A 34 -26.77 -46.74 49.89
N PHE A 35 -28.01 -46.53 50.30
CA PHE A 35 -29.06 -46.05 49.40
C PHE A 35 -28.70 -44.70 48.76
N GLU A 36 -27.89 -43.89 49.46
CA GLU A 36 -27.37 -42.62 48.99
C GLU A 36 -26.54 -42.77 47.70
N ASP A 37 -25.86 -43.91 47.50
CA ASP A 37 -25.07 -44.16 46.28
C ASP A 37 -25.98 -44.23 45.04
N ILE A 38 -27.13 -44.90 45.16
CA ILE A 38 -28.14 -44.92 44.09
C ILE A 38 -28.74 -43.53 43.90
N GLN A 39 -29.02 -42.80 44.98
CA GLN A 39 -29.55 -41.44 44.89
C GLN A 39 -28.58 -40.51 44.14
N ASN A 40 -27.28 -40.59 44.43
CA ASN A 40 -26.26 -39.78 43.78
C ASN A 40 -26.17 -40.09 42.28
N LEU A 41 -26.15 -41.37 41.89
CA LEU A 41 -26.16 -41.75 40.47
C LEU A 41 -27.45 -41.33 39.76
N TYR A 42 -28.59 -41.54 40.41
CA TYR A 42 -29.90 -41.14 39.88
C TYR A 42 -29.98 -39.63 39.66
N ASN A 43 -29.53 -38.83 40.63
CA ASN A 43 -29.51 -37.38 40.56
C ASN A 43 -28.58 -36.90 39.44
N GLU A 44 -27.41 -37.52 39.28
CA GLU A 44 -26.48 -37.15 38.21
C GLU A 44 -27.04 -37.48 36.82
N VAL A 45 -27.61 -38.68 36.64
CA VAL A 45 -28.28 -39.08 35.39
C VAL A 45 -29.43 -38.13 35.06
N THR A 46 -30.29 -37.82 36.04
CA THR A 46 -31.44 -36.95 35.82
C THR A 46 -31.03 -35.52 35.49
N ARG A 47 -30.00 -35.00 36.18
CA ARG A 47 -29.41 -33.69 35.91
C ARG A 47 -28.84 -33.58 34.50
N ILE A 48 -28.07 -34.58 34.04
CA ILE A 48 -27.51 -34.58 32.68
C ILE A 48 -28.62 -34.63 31.63
N PHE A 49 -29.65 -35.46 31.84
CA PHE A 49 -30.78 -35.53 30.91
C PHE A 49 -31.59 -34.22 30.86
N ASP A 50 -31.86 -33.60 32.01
CA ASP A 50 -32.56 -32.30 32.07
C ASP A 50 -31.78 -31.23 31.29
N LEU A 51 -30.46 -31.17 31.49
CA LEU A 51 -29.59 -30.26 30.75
C LEU A 51 -29.54 -30.60 29.26
N ALA A 52 -29.50 -31.89 28.90
CA ALA A 52 -29.48 -32.32 27.51
C ALA A 52 -30.79 -32.02 26.76
N ILE A 53 -31.93 -32.12 27.45
CA ILE A 53 -33.25 -31.80 26.91
C ILE A 53 -33.41 -30.28 26.77
N SER A 54 -33.12 -29.52 27.84
CA SER A 54 -33.25 -28.06 27.85
C SER A 54 -32.35 -27.37 26.82
N ASN A 55 -31.13 -27.86 26.63
CA ASN A 55 -30.19 -27.36 25.61
C ASN A 55 -30.40 -28.00 24.22
N ASN A 56 -31.45 -28.81 24.05
CA ASN A 56 -31.79 -29.47 22.79
C ASN A 56 -30.65 -30.33 22.19
N ILE A 57 -29.77 -30.86 23.04
CA ILE A 57 -28.58 -31.64 22.65
C ILE A 57 -28.97 -32.97 22.01
N LEU A 58 -30.04 -33.59 22.51
CA LEU A 58 -30.51 -34.89 22.01
C LEU A 58 -30.96 -34.84 20.53
N SER A 59 -31.34 -33.66 20.02
CA SER A 59 -31.69 -33.48 18.61
C SER A 59 -30.49 -33.07 17.75
N GLY A 60 -29.61 -32.21 18.28
CA GLY A 60 -28.48 -31.63 17.56
C GLY A 60 -27.27 -32.55 17.41
N VAL A 61 -27.02 -33.44 18.37
CA VAL A 61 -25.86 -34.35 18.30
C VAL A 61 -26.12 -35.49 17.30
N THR A 62 -25.08 -35.91 16.58
CA THR A 62 -25.04 -37.08 15.69
C THR A 62 -25.12 -38.41 16.46
N LEU A 63 -26.12 -38.53 17.36
CA LEU A 63 -26.42 -39.74 18.11
C LEU A 63 -26.90 -40.85 17.18
N SER A 64 -26.31 -42.03 17.34
CA SER A 64 -26.67 -43.23 16.59
C SER A 64 -28.02 -43.79 17.07
N ILE A 65 -28.73 -44.54 16.22
CA ILE A 65 -29.95 -45.26 16.64
C ILE A 65 -29.65 -46.24 17.77
N ASN A 66 -28.45 -46.83 17.78
CA ASN A 66 -28.00 -47.74 18.83
C ASN A 66 -27.93 -47.06 20.20
N PHE A 67 -27.50 -45.80 20.26
CA PHE A 67 -27.54 -45.02 21.50
C PHE A 67 -28.96 -44.92 22.05
N PHE A 68 -29.93 -44.54 21.21
CA PHE A 68 -31.31 -44.41 21.66
C PHE A 68 -31.91 -45.74 22.12
N ASN A 69 -31.61 -46.84 21.43
CA ASN A 69 -32.10 -48.17 21.82
C ASN A 69 -31.49 -48.64 23.14
N GLU A 70 -30.17 -48.49 23.30
CA GLU A 70 -29.48 -48.82 24.54
C GLU A 70 -30.02 -47.98 25.70
N MET A 71 -30.17 -46.68 25.49
CA MET A 71 -30.68 -45.78 26.52
C MET A 71 -32.11 -46.10 26.94
N ASN A 72 -33.00 -46.36 25.98
CA ASN A 72 -34.37 -46.76 26.28
C ASN A 72 -34.42 -48.06 27.09
N ASN A 73 -33.59 -49.04 26.72
CA ASN A 73 -33.51 -50.31 27.44
C ASN A 73 -33.01 -50.11 28.88
N GLN A 74 -31.89 -49.39 29.07
CA GLN A 74 -31.34 -49.17 30.40
C GLN A 74 -32.24 -48.32 31.29
N LEU A 75 -32.90 -47.29 30.74
CA LEU A 75 -33.90 -46.51 31.49
C LEU A 75 -35.09 -47.36 31.91
N GLY A 76 -35.58 -48.25 31.03
CA GLY A 76 -36.64 -49.20 31.35
C GLY A 76 -36.25 -50.16 32.48
N ILE A 77 -35.05 -50.74 32.41
CA ILE A 77 -34.50 -51.63 33.44
C ILE A 77 -34.38 -50.88 34.78
N ALA A 78 -33.76 -49.70 34.77
CA ALA A 78 -33.60 -48.88 35.98
C ALA A 78 -34.95 -48.52 36.61
N THR A 79 -35.92 -48.10 35.79
CA THR A 79 -37.28 -47.72 36.24
C THR A 79 -38.00 -48.90 36.91
N ASN A 80 -38.02 -50.07 36.26
CA ASN A 80 -38.70 -51.25 36.78
C ASN A 80 -38.06 -51.77 38.08
N ASN A 81 -36.73 -51.78 38.13
CA ASN A 81 -36.00 -52.23 39.32
C ASN A 81 -36.14 -51.24 40.47
N LEU A 82 -36.13 -49.93 40.21
CA LEU A 82 -36.39 -48.90 41.22
C LEU A 82 -37.80 -49.00 41.79
N HIS A 83 -38.83 -49.23 40.96
CA HIS A 83 -40.18 -49.49 41.47
C HIS A 83 -40.25 -50.72 42.38
N THR A 84 -39.59 -51.81 41.98
CA THR A 84 -39.53 -53.04 42.81
C THR A 84 -38.78 -52.79 44.11
N PHE A 85 -37.73 -51.98 44.08
CA PHE A 85 -36.90 -51.66 45.24
C PHE A 85 -37.61 -50.75 46.25
N ILE A 86 -38.43 -49.81 45.76
CA ILE A 86 -39.20 -48.87 46.60
C ILE A 86 -40.50 -49.50 47.12
N ALA A 87 -41.08 -50.49 46.42
CA ALA A 87 -42.32 -51.12 46.83
C ALA A 87 -42.24 -51.64 48.28
N GLU A 88 -43.17 -51.16 49.12
CA GLU A 88 -43.17 -51.43 50.58
C GLU A 88 -43.26 -52.92 50.91
N GLU A 89 -43.96 -53.71 50.07
CA GLU A 89 -44.16 -55.15 50.23
C GLU A 89 -42.97 -55.99 49.74
N ALA A 90 -41.92 -55.39 49.17
CA ALA A 90 -40.77 -56.13 48.69
C ALA A 90 -39.95 -56.70 49.85
N SER A 91 -39.69 -58.01 49.81
CA SER A 91 -38.85 -58.68 50.80
C SER A 91 -37.42 -58.10 50.78
N LYS A 92 -36.71 -58.14 51.93
CA LYS A 92 -35.30 -57.71 52.02
C LYS A 92 -34.43 -58.36 50.95
N VAL A 93 -34.63 -59.66 50.69
CA VAL A 93 -33.94 -60.41 49.64
C VAL A 93 -34.21 -59.83 48.24
N ALA A 94 -35.44 -59.44 47.94
CA ALA A 94 -35.78 -58.83 46.65
C ALA A 94 -35.10 -57.46 46.49
N LYS A 95 -35.05 -56.66 47.57
CA LYS A 95 -34.36 -55.36 47.59
C LYS A 95 -32.85 -55.54 47.37
N ASP A 96 -32.22 -56.47 48.08
CA ASP A 96 -30.79 -56.77 47.93
C ASP A 96 -30.45 -57.33 46.53
N GLN A 97 -31.36 -58.04 45.87
CA GLN A 97 -31.19 -58.50 44.48
C GLN A 97 -31.37 -57.39 43.44
N ALA A 98 -32.30 -56.46 43.67
CA ALA A 98 -32.56 -55.34 42.76
C ALA A 98 -31.45 -54.27 42.84
N PHE A 99 -30.84 -54.07 44.00
CA PHE A 99 -29.79 -53.06 44.21
C PHE A 99 -28.65 -53.09 43.18
N PRO A 100 -27.92 -54.20 42.97
CA PRO A 100 -26.84 -54.25 41.97
C PRO A 100 -27.32 -54.04 40.54
N GLN A 101 -28.57 -54.42 40.25
CA GLN A 101 -29.14 -54.24 38.91
C GLN A 101 -29.45 -52.76 38.64
N ILE A 102 -29.95 -52.03 39.65
CA ILE A 102 -30.17 -50.58 39.57
C ILE A 102 -28.82 -49.86 39.37
N MET A 103 -27.83 -50.17 40.22
CA MET A 103 -26.49 -49.60 40.11
C MET A 103 -25.89 -49.83 38.72
N SER A 104 -25.94 -51.07 38.22
CA SER A 104 -25.41 -51.39 36.89
C SER A 104 -26.16 -50.68 35.77
N ALA A 105 -27.48 -50.53 35.86
CA ALA A 105 -28.26 -49.83 34.84
C ALA A 105 -27.94 -48.32 34.83
N LEU A 106 -27.92 -47.67 36.00
CA LEU A 106 -27.59 -46.24 36.12
C LEU A 106 -26.15 -45.94 35.69
N ASP A 107 -25.19 -46.80 36.03
CA ASP A 107 -23.81 -46.61 35.62
C ASP A 107 -23.63 -46.78 34.09
N ARG A 108 -24.31 -47.76 33.48
CA ARG A 108 -24.32 -47.90 32.00
C ARG A 108 -24.94 -46.70 31.32
N ILE A 109 -26.02 -46.14 31.87
CA ILE A 109 -26.61 -44.90 31.37
C ILE A 109 -25.57 -43.78 31.41
N LEU A 110 -24.91 -43.60 32.55
CA LEU A 110 -23.92 -42.54 32.74
C LEU A 110 -22.72 -42.72 31.81
N GLN A 111 -22.23 -43.95 31.66
CA GLN A 111 -21.16 -44.30 30.75
C GLN A 111 -21.55 -44.02 29.28
N ALA A 112 -22.78 -44.34 28.88
CA ALA A 112 -23.28 -44.02 27.55
C ALA A 112 -23.36 -42.51 27.34
N LEU A 113 -23.91 -41.75 28.28
CA LEU A 113 -23.98 -40.28 28.22
C LEU A 113 -22.58 -39.65 28.08
N ARG A 114 -21.57 -40.20 28.75
CA ARG A 114 -20.17 -39.76 28.64
C ARG A 114 -19.53 -40.17 27.31
N SER A 115 -19.72 -41.41 26.88
CA SER A 115 -19.13 -41.95 25.64
C SER A 115 -19.61 -41.21 24.39
N TYR A 116 -20.85 -40.71 24.42
CA TYR A 116 -21.44 -39.90 23.36
C TYR A 116 -21.28 -38.38 23.59
N ASN A 117 -20.44 -37.96 24.53
CA ASN A 117 -20.17 -36.55 24.90
C ASN A 117 -21.41 -35.74 25.31
N ILE A 118 -22.53 -36.37 25.63
CA ILE A 118 -23.75 -35.66 26.06
C ILE A 118 -23.49 -34.98 27.40
N ALA A 119 -22.77 -35.63 28.31
CA ALA A 119 -22.42 -35.06 29.61
C ALA A 119 -21.56 -33.78 29.47
N SER A 120 -20.56 -33.76 28.60
CA SER A 120 -19.71 -32.57 28.40
C SER A 120 -20.45 -31.45 27.67
N LEU A 121 -21.25 -31.78 26.65
CA LEU A 121 -22.05 -30.80 25.92
C LEU A 121 -23.12 -30.15 26.79
N SER A 122 -23.77 -30.94 27.65
CA SER A 122 -24.85 -30.47 28.54
C SER A 122 -24.37 -29.57 29.68
N LEU A 123 -23.09 -29.65 30.06
CA LEU A 123 -22.48 -28.81 31.10
C LEU A 123 -21.84 -27.51 30.57
N GLY A 124 -22.10 -27.13 29.31
CA GLY A 124 -21.58 -25.89 28.71
C GLY A 124 -20.62 -26.11 27.53
N GLY A 125 -20.31 -27.36 27.17
CA GLY A 125 -19.46 -27.67 26.02
C GLY A 125 -20.00 -27.17 24.68
N GLN A 126 -21.31 -27.02 24.54
CA GLN A 126 -21.92 -26.50 23.31
C GLN A 126 -21.61 -25.01 23.08
N VAL A 127 -21.52 -24.20 24.14
CA VAL A 127 -21.14 -22.79 24.05
C VAL A 127 -19.68 -22.68 23.61
N LEU A 128 -18.80 -23.50 24.20
CA LEU A 128 -17.39 -23.58 23.83
C LEU A 128 -17.20 -24.04 22.37
N GLN A 129 -17.96 -25.02 21.92
CA GLN A 129 -17.85 -25.52 20.54
C GLN A 129 -18.28 -24.46 19.52
N ASN A 130 -19.39 -23.75 19.80
CA ASN A 130 -19.84 -22.64 18.95
C ASN A 130 -18.81 -21.49 18.94
N GLU A 131 -18.17 -21.20 20.07
CA GLU A 131 -17.17 -20.13 20.15
C GLU A 131 -15.87 -20.51 19.44
N VAL A 132 -15.46 -21.77 19.51
CA VAL A 132 -14.33 -22.30 18.74
C VAL A 132 -14.60 -22.22 17.24
N GLU A 133 -15.80 -22.57 16.80
CA GLU A 133 -16.18 -22.46 15.37
C GLU A 133 -16.12 -21.01 14.88
N LYS A 134 -16.62 -20.05 15.67
CA LYS A 134 -16.45 -18.61 15.36
C LYS A 134 -14.99 -18.19 15.31
N LEU A 135 -14.15 -18.68 16.20
CA LEU A 135 -12.71 -18.35 16.20
C LEU A 135 -12.03 -18.87 14.94
N TYR A 136 -12.42 -20.06 14.44
CA TYR A 136 -11.90 -20.57 13.18
C TYR A 136 -12.34 -19.73 11.98
N THR A 137 -13.60 -19.30 11.91
CA THR A 137 -14.06 -18.42 10.82
C THR A 137 -13.33 -17.07 10.85
N LEU A 138 -13.19 -16.48 12.04
CA LEU A 138 -12.49 -15.20 12.21
C LEU A 138 -11.00 -15.31 11.87
N SER A 139 -10.36 -16.43 12.22
CA SER A 139 -8.97 -16.69 11.83
C SER A 139 -8.81 -16.84 10.32
N SER A 140 -9.78 -17.43 9.63
CA SER A 140 -9.78 -17.57 8.17
C SER A 140 -9.94 -16.21 7.50
N GLU A 141 -10.90 -15.39 7.94
CA GLU A 141 -11.11 -14.03 7.44
C GLU A 141 -9.86 -13.14 7.66
N ALA A 142 -9.19 -13.28 8.81
CA ALA A 142 -7.96 -12.55 9.10
C ALA A 142 -6.79 -12.98 8.18
N GLN A 143 -6.71 -14.27 7.81
CA GLN A 143 -5.70 -14.75 6.85
C GLN A 143 -5.97 -14.20 5.44
N GLU A 144 -7.22 -14.22 4.99
CA GLU A 144 -7.61 -13.66 3.69
C GLU A 144 -7.31 -12.14 3.62
N ALA A 145 -7.63 -11.40 4.68
CA ALA A 145 -7.28 -9.99 4.78
C ALA A 145 -5.75 -9.76 4.74
N LEU A 146 -4.97 -10.60 5.42
CA LEU A 146 -3.51 -10.52 5.42
C LEU A 146 -2.92 -10.79 4.03
N GLU A 147 -3.44 -11.79 3.30
CA GLU A 147 -3.04 -12.07 1.93
C GLU A 147 -3.35 -10.89 1.00
N GLY A 148 -4.54 -10.28 1.13
CA GLY A 148 -4.91 -9.07 0.39
C GLY A 148 -3.96 -7.89 0.65
N VAL A 149 -3.56 -7.67 1.91
CA VAL A 149 -2.59 -6.63 2.29
C VAL A 149 -1.20 -6.91 1.69
N LEU A 150 -0.75 -8.17 1.67
CA LEU A 150 0.53 -8.55 1.05
C LEU A 150 0.52 -8.35 -0.46
N GLU A 151 -0.58 -8.68 -1.14
CA GLU A 151 -0.74 -8.46 -2.57
C GLU A 151 -0.71 -6.96 -2.90
N LEU A 152 -1.48 -6.14 -2.18
CA LEU A 152 -1.47 -4.68 -2.29
C LEU A 152 -0.07 -4.08 -2.05
N THR A 153 0.65 -4.59 -1.05
CA THR A 153 2.01 -4.15 -0.74
C THR A 153 2.98 -4.48 -1.89
N ASN A 154 2.88 -5.68 -2.46
CA ASN A 154 3.70 -6.09 -3.60
C ASN A 154 3.37 -5.29 -4.86
N LEU A 155 2.09 -5.01 -5.12
CA LEU A 155 1.62 -4.22 -6.24
C LEU A 155 2.10 -2.76 -6.11
N SER A 156 1.96 -2.18 -4.92
CA SER A 156 2.52 -0.86 -4.56
C SER A 156 4.02 -0.82 -4.78
N LYS A 157 4.77 -1.80 -4.27
CA LYS A 157 6.23 -1.89 -4.44
C LYS A 157 6.62 -1.99 -5.92
N LYS A 158 5.94 -2.83 -6.70
CA LYS A 158 6.19 -2.99 -8.14
C LYS A 158 5.92 -1.69 -8.90
N VAL A 159 4.80 -1.04 -8.64
CA VAL A 159 4.42 0.19 -9.34
C VAL A 159 5.33 1.36 -8.95
N LEU A 160 5.60 1.54 -7.65
CA LEU A 160 6.43 2.64 -7.15
C LEU A 160 7.90 2.46 -7.52
N LEU A 161 8.45 1.26 -7.38
CA LEU A 161 9.87 1.02 -7.62
C LEU A 161 10.17 0.67 -9.07
N GLU A 162 9.38 -0.16 -9.73
CA GLU A 162 9.75 -0.66 -11.06
C GLU A 162 9.23 0.26 -12.16
N VAL A 163 7.94 0.61 -12.13
CA VAL A 163 7.32 1.40 -13.21
C VAL A 163 7.74 2.87 -13.13
N ASN A 164 7.65 3.48 -11.95
CA ASN A 164 7.98 4.89 -11.80
C ASN A 164 9.48 5.14 -11.85
N SER A 165 10.32 4.37 -11.14
CA SER A 165 11.76 4.64 -11.14
C SER A 165 12.42 4.39 -12.50
N THR A 166 12.01 3.35 -13.23
CA THR A 166 12.59 3.03 -14.54
C THR A 166 12.19 4.08 -15.56
N LYS A 167 10.91 4.46 -15.64
CA LYS A 167 10.45 5.48 -16.60
C LYS A 167 11.02 6.86 -16.30
N ILE A 168 11.10 7.23 -15.01
CA ILE A 168 11.73 8.49 -14.59
C ILE A 168 13.23 8.47 -14.92
N SER A 169 13.91 7.35 -14.67
CA SER A 169 15.34 7.17 -14.98
C SER A 169 15.62 7.24 -16.48
N GLU A 170 14.79 6.59 -17.32
CA GLU A 170 14.89 6.66 -18.78
C GLU A 170 14.68 8.09 -19.31
N ALA A 171 13.69 8.80 -18.77
CA ALA A 171 13.46 10.21 -19.10
C ALA A 171 14.69 11.08 -18.73
N PHE A 172 15.27 10.87 -17.55
CA PHE A 172 16.51 11.56 -17.15
C PHE A 172 17.73 11.17 -17.98
N ALA A 173 17.85 9.90 -18.38
CA ALA A 173 18.96 9.43 -19.22
C ALA A 173 18.89 10.05 -20.62
N LYS A 174 17.70 10.07 -21.23
CA LYS A 174 17.45 10.75 -22.52
C LYS A 174 17.75 12.25 -22.42
N ARG A 175 17.36 12.89 -21.31
CA ARG A 175 17.68 14.30 -21.00
C ARG A 175 19.18 14.56 -20.92
N LYS A 176 19.93 13.71 -20.22
CA LYS A 176 21.40 13.84 -20.08
C LYS A 176 22.06 13.91 -21.46
N VAL A 177 21.62 13.09 -22.41
CA VAL A 177 22.14 13.08 -23.78
C VAL A 177 21.74 14.35 -24.55
N SER A 178 20.48 14.82 -24.44
CA SER A 178 20.03 16.06 -25.08
C SER A 178 20.83 17.27 -24.61
N ILE A 179 20.98 17.43 -23.29
CA ILE A 179 21.73 18.54 -22.68
C ILE A 179 23.18 18.55 -23.16
N VAL A 180 23.83 17.39 -23.22
CA VAL A 180 25.22 17.31 -23.70
C VAL A 180 25.32 17.75 -25.16
N LYS A 181 24.37 17.33 -26.02
CA LYS A 181 24.34 17.76 -27.43
C LYS A 181 24.13 19.26 -27.58
N GLN A 182 23.19 19.85 -26.83
CA GLN A 182 22.95 21.29 -26.88
C GLN A 182 24.12 22.11 -26.35
N LYS A 183 24.72 21.69 -25.23
CA LYS A 183 25.94 22.34 -24.70
C LYS A 183 27.07 22.32 -25.73
N LEU A 184 27.25 21.20 -26.43
CA LEU A 184 28.28 21.06 -27.45
C LEU A 184 27.98 21.93 -28.68
N LEU A 185 26.72 22.03 -29.09
CA LEU A 185 26.28 22.91 -30.18
C LEU A 185 26.51 24.39 -29.83
N TRP A 186 26.10 24.84 -28.65
CA TRP A 186 26.31 26.22 -28.19
C TRP A 186 27.79 26.55 -28.03
N LEU A 187 28.60 25.61 -27.51
CA LEU A 187 30.05 25.76 -27.42
C LEU A 187 30.70 25.90 -28.81
N ALA A 188 30.26 25.11 -29.79
CA ALA A 188 30.73 25.22 -31.17
C ALA A 188 30.36 26.59 -31.77
N LEU A 189 29.14 27.09 -31.51
CA LEU A 189 28.68 28.41 -31.96
C LEU A 189 29.51 29.55 -31.35
N VAL A 190 29.83 29.47 -30.06
CA VAL A 190 30.71 30.46 -29.40
C VAL A 190 32.12 30.41 -29.98
N LEU A 191 32.72 29.23 -30.13
CA LEU A 191 34.07 29.08 -30.69
C LEU A 191 34.17 29.60 -32.13
N THR A 192 33.17 29.30 -32.96
CA THR A 192 33.11 29.80 -34.34
C THR A 192 32.95 31.32 -34.41
N SER A 193 32.14 31.92 -33.53
CA SER A 193 31.99 33.37 -33.42
C SER A 193 33.29 34.07 -33.00
N VAL A 194 33.98 33.52 -31.99
CA VAL A 194 35.29 34.04 -31.53
C VAL A 194 36.34 33.89 -32.64
N GLY A 195 36.40 32.72 -33.30
CA GLY A 195 37.32 32.47 -34.41
C GLY A 195 37.08 33.41 -35.60
N ALA A 196 35.82 33.63 -35.98
CA ALA A 196 35.45 34.59 -37.02
C ALA A 196 35.85 36.02 -36.64
N SER A 197 35.62 36.42 -35.39
CA SER A 197 36.02 37.74 -34.87
C SER A 197 37.54 37.95 -34.95
N PHE A 198 38.31 36.92 -34.61
CA PHE A 198 39.78 36.95 -34.70
C PHE A 198 40.26 37.02 -36.16
N LEU A 199 39.67 36.21 -37.06
CA LEU A 199 40.00 36.23 -38.48
C LEU A 199 39.69 37.57 -39.14
N ILE A 200 38.54 38.17 -38.84
CA ILE A 200 38.16 39.49 -39.33
C ILE A 200 39.13 40.57 -38.82
N SER A 201 39.49 40.50 -37.53
CA SER A 201 40.47 41.43 -36.94
C SER A 201 41.85 41.29 -37.61
N TYR A 202 42.28 40.06 -37.89
CA TYR A 202 43.57 39.79 -38.52
C TYR A 202 43.59 40.17 -40.01
N LEU A 203 42.56 39.84 -40.78
CA LEU A 203 42.53 40.03 -42.24
C LEU A 203 42.09 41.43 -42.68
N ILE A 204 41.19 42.08 -41.94
CA ILE A 204 40.62 43.38 -42.35
C ILE A 204 41.26 44.51 -41.55
N VAL A 205 41.31 44.38 -40.22
CA VAL A 205 41.69 45.50 -39.34
C VAL A 205 43.20 45.74 -39.31
N LEU A 206 44.04 44.68 -39.23
CA LEU A 206 45.50 44.85 -39.23
C LEU A 206 46.03 45.48 -40.53
N PRO A 207 45.67 45.00 -41.74
CA PRO A 207 46.19 45.59 -42.98
C PRO A 207 45.66 47.00 -43.21
N PHE A 208 44.45 47.31 -42.73
CA PHE A 208 43.91 48.67 -42.77
C PHE A 208 44.73 49.61 -41.86
N PHE A 209 45.09 49.17 -40.66
CA PHE A 209 45.93 49.93 -39.74
C PHE A 209 47.34 50.15 -40.30
N ASP A 210 47.95 49.10 -40.89
CA ASP A 210 49.27 49.21 -41.52
C ASP A 210 49.24 50.15 -42.73
N ARG A 211 48.21 50.07 -43.58
CA ARG A 211 48.05 50.99 -44.72
C ARG A 211 47.81 52.43 -44.27
N PHE A 212 46.97 52.65 -43.27
CA PHE A 212 46.67 53.99 -42.78
C PHE A 212 47.90 54.62 -42.11
N ASN A 213 48.59 53.87 -41.24
CA ASN A 213 49.80 54.34 -40.56
C ASN A 213 50.94 54.59 -41.57
N ASN A 214 51.18 53.69 -42.53
CA ASN A 214 52.20 53.90 -43.56
C ASN A 214 51.85 55.02 -44.55
N SER A 215 50.57 55.28 -44.83
CA SER A 215 50.17 56.40 -45.70
C SER A 215 50.48 57.77 -45.08
N SER A 216 50.37 57.91 -43.75
CA SER A 216 50.77 59.12 -43.02
C SER A 216 52.29 59.33 -42.99
N ILE A 217 53.07 58.25 -43.02
CA ILE A 217 54.53 58.29 -43.11
C ILE A 217 54.95 58.63 -44.55
N LEU A 218 54.28 58.06 -45.57
CA LEU A 218 54.57 58.31 -46.97
C LEU A 218 54.27 59.77 -47.37
N SER A 219 53.16 60.34 -46.90
CA SER A 219 52.84 61.76 -47.12
C SER A 219 53.88 62.68 -46.47
N SER A 220 54.35 62.37 -45.26
CA SER A 220 55.42 63.16 -44.60
C SER A 220 56.79 63.04 -45.30
N SER A 221 57.07 61.92 -45.95
CA SER A 221 58.31 61.70 -46.72
C SER A 221 58.29 62.35 -48.10
N LEU A 222 57.11 62.37 -48.75
CA LEU A 222 56.87 63.09 -50.00
C LEU A 222 56.81 64.60 -49.75
N GLU A 223 56.24 65.06 -48.64
CA GLU A 223 56.37 66.45 -48.19
C GLU A 223 57.82 66.83 -47.90
N LYS A 224 58.60 66.00 -47.21
CA LYS A 224 60.03 66.30 -46.99
C LYS A 224 60.84 66.39 -48.30
N LYS A 225 60.51 65.59 -49.33
CA LYS A 225 61.11 65.72 -50.67
C LYS A 225 60.59 66.93 -51.46
N ALA A 226 59.31 67.30 -51.28
CA ALA A 226 58.73 68.48 -51.92
C ALA A 226 59.21 69.79 -51.27
N ILE A 227 59.47 69.79 -49.95
CA ILE A 227 59.96 70.93 -49.17
C ILE A 227 61.42 71.28 -49.50
N GLU A 228 62.23 70.34 -50.02
CA GLU A 228 63.56 70.67 -50.57
C GLU A 228 63.50 71.37 -51.94
N THR A 229 62.36 71.36 -52.63
CA THR A 229 62.24 71.90 -54.00
C THR A 229 61.46 73.22 -54.08
N ILE A 230 60.68 73.61 -53.07
CA ILE A 230 59.85 74.83 -53.14
C ILE A 230 59.90 75.60 -51.80
N LYS A 231 60.83 76.56 -51.71
CA LYS A 231 60.62 77.75 -50.87
C LYS A 231 59.74 78.72 -51.64
N LEU A 232 58.43 78.63 -51.52
CA LEU A 232 57.54 79.80 -51.53
C LEU A 232 56.12 79.41 -51.12
N ASP A 233 55.58 80.29 -50.29
CA ASP A 233 54.18 80.55 -50.01
C ASP A 233 53.45 79.75 -48.91
N GLN A 234 52.84 80.55 -48.04
CA GLN A 234 52.01 80.17 -46.91
C GLN A 234 50.62 79.80 -47.42
N THR A 235 50.05 78.67 -46.99
CA THR A 235 48.65 78.57 -46.52
C THR A 235 48.32 77.12 -46.14
N GLY A 236 47.87 76.94 -44.88
CA GLY A 236 46.93 75.87 -44.50
C GLY A 236 47.40 74.42 -44.62
N VAL A 237 48.46 74.02 -43.90
CA VAL A 237 48.71 72.59 -43.66
C VAL A 237 47.88 72.18 -42.45
N GLU A 238 46.72 71.58 -42.71
CA GLU A 238 45.96 70.83 -41.70
C GLU A 238 46.89 69.76 -41.12
N LYS A 239 47.30 69.97 -39.86
CA LYS A 239 47.94 68.92 -39.07
C LYS A 239 46.91 67.82 -38.93
N SER A 240 47.07 66.73 -39.67
CA SER A 240 46.30 65.52 -39.44
C SER A 240 46.62 65.05 -38.03
N ASP A 241 45.65 65.22 -37.12
CA ASP A 241 45.83 64.85 -35.73
C ASP A 241 46.15 63.36 -35.66
N PRO A 242 47.33 62.96 -35.15
CA PRO A 242 47.70 61.54 -35.06
C PRO A 242 46.73 60.75 -34.19
N PHE A 243 45.96 61.44 -33.35
CA PHE A 243 44.88 60.88 -32.55
C PHE A 243 43.62 60.55 -33.38
N ALA A 244 43.32 61.28 -34.46
CA ALA A 244 42.12 61.04 -35.28
C ALA A 244 42.14 59.65 -35.94
N GLY A 245 43.31 59.18 -36.38
CA GLY A 245 43.51 57.83 -36.91
C GLY A 245 43.31 56.72 -35.87
N ALA A 246 43.76 56.96 -34.63
CA ALA A 246 43.57 56.03 -33.53
C ALA A 246 42.10 55.92 -33.11
N TYR A 247 41.39 57.06 -33.00
CA TYR A 247 39.95 57.07 -32.69
C TYR A 247 39.12 56.39 -33.79
N MET A 248 39.41 56.68 -35.07
CA MET A 248 38.74 56.02 -36.19
C MET A 248 38.99 54.51 -36.18
N GLY A 249 40.21 54.07 -35.87
CA GLY A 249 40.55 52.65 -35.72
C GLY A 249 39.80 51.95 -34.58
N ILE A 250 39.60 52.62 -33.44
CA ILE A 250 38.83 52.10 -32.30
C ILE A 250 37.34 51.99 -32.65
N VAL A 251 36.77 53.04 -33.26
CA VAL A 251 35.36 53.05 -33.69
C VAL A 251 35.09 51.94 -34.71
N LEU A 252 35.98 51.76 -35.68
CA LEU A 252 35.86 50.73 -36.71
C LEU A 252 35.95 49.33 -36.09
N ARG A 253 36.85 49.10 -35.11
CA ARG A 253 36.91 47.85 -34.33
C ARG A 253 35.64 47.58 -33.53
N ILE A 254 35.12 48.57 -32.80
CA ILE A 254 33.88 48.42 -32.02
C ILE A 254 32.71 48.12 -32.96
N SER A 255 32.59 48.81 -34.09
CA SER A 255 31.50 48.58 -35.06
C SER A 255 31.56 47.19 -35.70
N LEU A 256 32.76 46.65 -35.96
CA LEU A 256 32.94 45.31 -36.53
C LEU A 256 32.78 44.20 -35.50
N LEU A 257 33.15 44.44 -34.24
CA LEU A 257 33.02 43.47 -33.14
C LEU A 257 31.64 43.48 -32.49
N ALA A 258 30.89 44.59 -32.57
CA ALA A 258 29.58 44.73 -31.94
C ALA A 258 28.57 43.63 -32.36
N PRO A 259 28.44 43.24 -33.64
CA PRO A 259 27.57 42.14 -34.05
C PRO A 259 27.95 40.80 -33.39
N PHE A 260 29.25 40.54 -33.18
CA PHE A 260 29.72 39.31 -32.55
C PHE A 260 29.50 39.28 -31.05
N ILE A 261 29.72 40.41 -30.36
CA ILE A 261 29.40 40.57 -28.94
C ILE A 261 27.88 40.43 -28.74
N TYR A 262 27.08 41.02 -29.62
CA TYR A 262 25.62 40.88 -29.61
C TYR A 262 25.19 39.42 -29.79
N LEU A 263 25.75 38.70 -30.77
CA LEU A 263 25.47 37.27 -30.97
C LEU A 263 25.88 36.42 -29.76
N LEU A 264 26.98 36.76 -29.09
CA LEU A 264 27.43 36.08 -27.88
C LEU A 264 26.44 36.28 -26.74
N VAL A 265 26.04 37.53 -26.46
CA VAL A 265 25.04 37.84 -25.40
C VAL A 265 23.69 37.19 -25.73
N LEU A 266 23.25 37.26 -26.98
CA LEU A 266 22.03 36.61 -27.45
C LEU A 266 22.11 35.10 -27.27
N GLY A 267 23.23 34.48 -27.62
CA GLY A 267 23.46 33.04 -27.44
C GLY A 267 23.42 32.60 -25.98
N ILE A 268 24.04 33.36 -25.07
CA ILE A 268 23.98 33.08 -23.62
C ILE A 268 22.54 33.19 -23.11
N ASN A 269 21.83 34.27 -23.48
CA ASN A 269 20.45 34.47 -23.05
C ASN A 269 19.51 33.41 -23.61
N GLN A 270 19.71 33.00 -24.86
CA GLN A 270 18.94 31.95 -25.50
C GLN A 270 19.22 30.58 -24.86
N TYR A 271 20.48 30.26 -24.59
CA TYR A 271 20.87 29.05 -23.87
C TYR A 271 20.21 28.96 -22.49
N ASN A 272 20.21 30.07 -21.73
CA ASN A 272 19.56 30.10 -20.41
C ASN A 272 18.05 29.88 -20.51
N LYS A 273 17.39 30.50 -21.50
CA LYS A 273 15.95 30.30 -21.75
C LYS A 273 15.63 28.87 -22.18
N GLU A 274 16.40 28.31 -23.11
CA GLU A 274 16.23 26.93 -23.57
C GLU A 274 16.39 25.93 -22.43
N ARG A 275 17.40 26.13 -21.58
CA ARG A 275 17.61 25.30 -20.38
C ARG A 275 16.42 25.34 -19.42
N GLU A 276 15.88 26.53 -19.13
CA GLU A 276 14.72 26.67 -18.24
C GLU A 276 13.47 25.98 -18.82
N TYR A 277 13.24 26.12 -20.13
CA TYR A 277 12.17 25.39 -20.80
C TYR A 277 12.36 23.88 -20.74
N GLU A 278 13.57 23.39 -20.99
CA GLU A 278 13.88 21.96 -20.86
C GLU A 278 13.65 21.43 -19.46
N GLU A 279 13.99 22.19 -18.42
CA GLU A 279 13.73 21.84 -17.01
C GLU A 279 12.22 21.69 -16.74
N GLN A 280 11.40 22.63 -17.25
CA GLN A 280 9.94 22.56 -17.12
C GLN A 280 9.34 21.39 -17.91
N TYR A 281 9.81 21.12 -19.13
CA TYR A 281 9.37 19.96 -19.91
C TYR A 281 9.76 18.64 -19.26
N ALA A 282 10.98 18.54 -18.72
CA ALA A 282 11.43 17.34 -18.01
C ALA A 282 10.61 17.07 -16.76
N HIS A 283 10.26 18.11 -16.00
CA HIS A 283 9.38 17.97 -14.84
C HIS A 283 8.00 17.44 -15.23
N ARG A 284 7.42 17.93 -16.33
CA ARG A 284 6.12 17.47 -16.85
C ARG A 284 6.19 16.05 -17.41
N GLU A 285 7.27 15.68 -18.09
CA GLU A 285 7.48 14.31 -18.58
C GLU A 285 7.59 13.32 -17.42
N ALA A 286 8.30 13.68 -16.34
CA ALA A 286 8.37 12.88 -15.11
C ALA A 286 7.00 12.71 -14.43
N ILE A 287 6.19 13.77 -14.38
CA ILE A 287 4.82 13.70 -13.88
C ILE A 287 3.96 12.81 -14.80
N SER A 288 3.95 13.08 -16.11
CA SER A 288 3.19 12.32 -17.11
C SER A 288 3.51 10.83 -17.13
N SER A 289 4.77 10.46 -16.93
CA SER A 289 5.22 9.06 -16.94
C SER A 289 4.89 8.31 -15.65
N SER A 290 4.73 9.02 -14.52
CA SER A 290 4.42 8.42 -13.22
C SER A 290 2.92 8.31 -12.92
N ILE A 291 2.08 9.12 -13.56
CA ILE A 291 0.61 9.11 -13.38
C ILE A 291 -0.03 7.74 -13.64
N PRO A 292 0.27 7.01 -14.74
CA PRO A 292 -0.33 5.70 -14.97
C PRO A 292 -0.02 4.70 -13.85
N GLY A 293 1.14 4.82 -13.22
CA GLY A 293 1.50 4.03 -12.04
C GLY A 293 0.57 4.34 -10.87
N TYR A 294 0.47 5.61 -10.47
CA TYR A 294 -0.41 6.01 -9.36
C TYR A 294 -1.90 5.73 -9.64
N HIS A 295 -2.35 5.88 -10.90
CA HIS A 295 -3.72 5.59 -11.32
C HIS A 295 -4.10 4.11 -11.12
N GLY A 296 -3.13 3.19 -11.25
CA GLY A 296 -3.36 1.76 -11.00
C GLY A 296 -3.39 1.36 -9.53
N LEU A 297 -2.97 2.24 -8.61
CA LEU A 297 -2.95 1.98 -7.15
C LEU A 297 -4.14 2.57 -6.40
N ILE A 298 -4.87 3.49 -7.03
CA ILE A 298 -6.05 4.12 -6.45
C ILE A 298 -7.26 3.26 -6.82
N GLU A 299 -8.11 2.91 -5.87
CA GLU A 299 -9.36 2.19 -6.16
C GLU A 299 -10.51 3.15 -6.47
N ASP A 300 -10.56 4.28 -5.75
CA ASP A 300 -11.60 5.30 -5.86
C ASP A 300 -11.53 6.06 -7.18
N ASP A 301 -12.58 5.96 -7.99
CA ASP A 301 -12.67 6.57 -9.32
C ASP A 301 -12.73 8.11 -9.25
N GLU A 302 -13.29 8.70 -8.19
CA GLU A 302 -13.35 10.16 -8.04
C GLU A 302 -11.93 10.73 -7.81
N ILE A 303 -11.11 10.02 -7.03
CA ILE A 303 -9.70 10.39 -6.79
C ILE A 303 -8.86 10.18 -8.05
N LYS A 304 -9.12 9.14 -8.84
CA LYS A 304 -8.44 8.92 -10.14
C LYS A 304 -8.71 10.07 -11.11
N ASP A 305 -9.97 10.47 -11.24
CA ASP A 305 -10.38 11.56 -12.12
C ASP A 305 -9.80 12.90 -11.67
N GLN A 306 -9.79 13.15 -10.36
CA GLN A 306 -9.17 14.35 -9.79
C GLN A 306 -7.65 14.37 -10.04
N LEU A 307 -6.97 13.23 -9.87
CA LEU A 307 -5.54 13.10 -10.18
C LEU A 307 -5.26 13.35 -11.67
N ALA A 308 -6.07 12.78 -12.57
CA ALA A 308 -5.93 12.99 -14.02
C ALA A 308 -6.18 14.46 -14.41
N LYS A 309 -7.13 15.13 -13.76
CA LYS A 309 -7.43 16.56 -13.96
C LYS A 309 -6.30 17.47 -13.45
N ASP A 310 -5.75 17.20 -12.28
CA ASP A 310 -4.65 17.99 -11.73
C ASP A 310 -3.36 17.77 -12.53
N ALA A 311 -3.11 16.51 -12.92
CA ALA A 311 -2.04 16.14 -13.83
C ALA A 311 -2.11 16.86 -15.18
N SER A 312 -3.27 16.82 -15.85
CA SER A 312 -3.46 17.46 -17.15
C SER A 312 -3.26 18.97 -17.05
N THR A 313 -3.68 19.59 -15.95
CA THR A 313 -3.43 21.02 -15.70
C THR A 313 -1.93 21.35 -15.66
N ILE A 314 -1.10 20.48 -15.09
CA ILE A 314 0.36 20.68 -15.02
C ILE A 314 1.03 20.36 -16.36
N ILE A 315 0.62 19.30 -17.04
CA ILE A 315 1.19 18.86 -18.32
C ILE A 315 0.91 19.90 -19.42
N PHE A 316 -0.30 20.45 -19.46
CA PHE A 316 -0.74 21.40 -20.50
C PHE A 316 -0.56 22.88 -20.14
N ALA A 317 -0.05 23.22 -18.95
CA ALA A 317 0.26 24.60 -18.62
C ALA A 317 1.28 25.19 -19.61
N VAL A 318 1.16 26.45 -20.02
CA VAL A 318 2.19 27.08 -20.87
C VAL A 318 3.47 27.28 -20.03
N PRO A 319 4.68 26.93 -20.54
CA PRO A 319 5.92 27.21 -19.83
C PRO A 319 6.08 28.72 -19.62
N GLN A 320 6.29 29.16 -18.38
CA GLN A 320 6.50 30.57 -18.06
C GLN A 320 7.96 30.79 -17.70
N LEU A 321 8.66 31.61 -18.48
CA LEU A 321 9.98 32.15 -18.12
C LEU A 321 9.77 33.12 -16.96
N SER A 322 10.42 32.87 -15.82
CA SER A 322 10.29 33.69 -14.60
C SER A 322 8.89 33.67 -13.95
N LYS A 323 8.64 32.60 -13.18
CA LYS A 323 8.09 32.61 -11.82
C LYS A 323 8.10 31.16 -11.30
N GLU A 324 9.29 30.78 -10.85
CA GLU A 324 9.64 29.48 -10.24
C GLU A 324 8.66 29.06 -9.12
N ASP A 325 7.95 30.03 -8.53
CA ASP A 325 6.98 29.83 -7.45
C ASP A 325 5.63 29.21 -7.86
N GLY A 326 5.22 29.30 -9.13
CA GLY A 326 3.86 28.91 -9.53
C GLY A 326 3.68 27.41 -9.77
N VAL A 327 4.65 26.78 -10.43
CA VAL A 327 4.58 25.37 -10.85
C VAL A 327 5.08 24.45 -9.74
N ASN A 328 6.21 24.79 -9.10
CA ASN A 328 6.72 24.04 -7.95
C ASN A 328 5.73 24.02 -6.79
N LYS A 329 5.05 25.15 -6.50
CA LYS A 329 4.04 25.21 -5.43
C LYS A 329 2.81 24.36 -5.72
N LYS A 330 2.35 24.30 -6.98
CA LYS A 330 1.23 23.42 -7.38
C LYS A 330 1.63 21.95 -7.36
N ALA A 331 2.85 21.61 -7.78
CA ALA A 331 3.38 20.25 -7.70
C ALA A 331 3.57 19.80 -6.25
N LEU A 332 4.15 20.65 -5.40
CA LEU A 332 4.28 20.40 -3.95
C LEU A 332 2.92 20.23 -3.27
N GLN A 333 1.94 21.07 -3.58
CA GLN A 333 0.57 20.91 -3.07
C GLN A 333 -0.08 19.58 -3.53
N LEU A 334 0.27 19.09 -4.72
CA LEU A 334 -0.21 17.81 -5.23
C LEU A 334 0.44 16.65 -4.46
N PHE A 335 1.76 16.70 -4.22
CA PHE A 335 2.46 15.72 -3.39
C PHE A 335 2.02 15.76 -1.92
N GLU A 336 1.82 16.94 -1.33
CA GLU A 336 1.31 17.10 0.04
C GLU A 336 -0.11 16.57 0.21
N LYS A 337 -0.95 16.61 -0.84
CA LYS A 337 -2.28 15.99 -0.83
C LYS A 337 -2.22 14.46 -0.99
N LEU A 338 -1.22 13.93 -1.69
CA LEU A 338 -1.05 12.50 -1.89
C LEU A 338 -0.51 11.78 -0.64
N ILE A 339 0.38 12.43 0.12
CA ILE A 339 0.99 11.87 1.35
C ILE A 339 -0.05 11.36 2.37
N PRO A 340 -1.08 12.12 2.78
CA PRO A 340 -2.07 11.64 3.76
C PRO A 340 -3.02 10.58 3.21
N ILE A 341 -3.20 10.48 1.88
CA ILE A 341 -4.01 9.42 1.25
C ILE A 341 -3.25 8.09 1.25
N ILE A 342 -1.93 8.15 1.08
CA ILE A 342 -1.04 7.00 1.18
C ILE A 342 -0.95 6.55 2.65
N ASP A 343 -0.82 7.49 3.60
CA ASP A 343 -0.64 7.20 5.02
C ASP A 343 -1.93 6.67 5.71
N LYS A 344 -3.12 7.06 5.22
CA LYS A 344 -4.41 6.53 5.70
C LYS A 344 -4.72 5.09 5.25
N ARG A 345 -3.96 4.51 4.30
CA ARG A 345 -4.11 3.13 3.85
C ARG A 345 -3.07 2.16 4.44
N VAL A 346 -2.09 2.68 5.19
CA VAL A 346 -1.02 1.90 5.87
C VAL A 346 -1.36 1.60 7.34
N LYS A 347 -2.42 2.22 7.88
CA LYS A 347 -3.09 1.83 9.12
C LYS A 347 -4.42 1.19 8.80
#